data_AF-A0A9N9HKP4-F1
#
_entry.id   AF-A0A9N9HKP4-F1
#
_cell.length_a   1.000
_cell.length_b   1.000
_cell.length_c   1.000
_cell.angle_alpha   90.00
_cell.angle_beta   90.00
_cell.angle_gamma   90.00
#
_symmetry.space_group_name_H-M   'P 1'
#
loop_
_entity.id
_entity.type
_entity.pdbx_description
1 polymer ?
#
loop_
_entity_poly.entity_id
_entity_poly.type
_entity_poly.pdbx_seq_one_letter_code
_entity_poly.pdbx_strand_id
1 'polypeptide(L)'
;MSLTFLLPPSISDFTPEQLSEVLKLRNATVSSTTCQNTLEVLNRYVFELLYRPVMRLPLVMHHLTTIGLVIYGVYILNNAGNLDIVPLGLILLFQASTEQSTFLGLLFYRLKHSWSSVTLFFAAVQVFIVKFATLVWCYTFWGKHLLPNKESNAIITGFNVVFPIGGVILFGTQLWSTYVVLKIAIKARQLGTNKAPNVDLIDDHLEASENKLENGSNSNKT
;
A
#
# COMPACT_ATOMS: atom_id res chain seq x y z
N MET A 1 25.65 36.82 10.06
CA MET A 1 25.59 35.80 9.00
C MET A 1 24.12 35.66 8.61
N SER A 2 23.65 36.45 7.64
CA SER A 2 22.22 36.49 7.27
C SER A 2 21.88 35.32 6.36
N LEU A 3 21.00 34.43 6.84
CA LEU A 3 20.31 33.45 5.99
C LEU A 3 19.30 34.19 5.11
N THR A 4 19.76 34.76 4.00
CA THR A 4 18.87 35.11 2.89
C THR A 4 18.52 33.80 2.20
N PHE A 5 17.42 33.20 2.64
CA PHE A 5 16.80 32.04 2.01
C PHE A 5 16.55 32.39 0.53
N LEU A 6 17.21 31.66 -0.38
CA LEU A 6 16.95 31.72 -1.82
C LEU A 6 15.53 31.23 -2.05
N LEU A 7 14.56 32.15 -1.99
CA LEU A 7 13.23 31.92 -2.53
C LEU A 7 13.40 31.57 -4.01
N PRO A 8 12.74 30.51 -4.51
CA PRO A 8 12.77 30.22 -5.92
C PRO A 8 12.28 31.45 -6.71
N PRO A 9 12.89 31.76 -7.87
CA PRO A 9 12.49 32.90 -8.69
C PRO A 9 11.00 32.82 -9.03
N SER A 10 10.33 33.96 -8.98
CA SER A 10 8.92 34.07 -9.32
C SER A 10 8.72 33.82 -10.81
N ILE A 11 7.56 33.30 -11.21
CA ILE A 11 7.20 33.10 -12.64
C ILE A 11 7.29 34.42 -13.43
N SER A 12 7.08 35.55 -12.75
CA SER A 12 7.24 36.90 -13.33
C SER A 12 8.66 37.23 -13.78
N ASP A 13 9.66 36.49 -13.30
CA ASP A 13 11.07 36.81 -13.50
C ASP A 13 11.64 36.15 -14.77
N PHE A 14 10.84 35.31 -15.44
CA PHE A 14 11.24 34.60 -16.65
C PHE A 14 10.80 35.34 -17.91
N THR A 15 11.68 35.43 -18.90
CA THR A 15 11.28 35.85 -20.24
C THR A 15 10.38 34.79 -20.88
N PRO A 16 9.56 35.14 -21.89
CA PRO A 16 8.70 34.18 -22.58
C PRO A 16 9.47 32.97 -23.18
N GLU A 17 10.71 33.18 -23.63
CA GLU A 17 11.59 32.11 -24.14
C GLU A 17 12.07 31.19 -23.01
N GLN A 18 12.51 31.76 -21.88
CA GLN A 18 12.89 30.97 -20.71
C GLN A 18 11.71 30.19 -20.14
N LEU A 19 10.51 30.80 -20.12
CA LEU A 19 9.29 30.13 -19.70
C LEU A 19 8.94 28.97 -20.64
N SER A 20 9.13 29.13 -21.95
CA SER A 20 8.93 28.07 -22.94
C SER A 20 9.90 26.90 -22.73
N GLU A 21 11.19 27.16 -22.48
CA GLU A 21 12.16 26.12 -22.17
C GLU A 21 11.87 25.41 -20.84
N VAL A 22 11.55 26.17 -19.80
CA VAL A 22 11.18 25.61 -18.48
C VAL A 22 9.94 24.72 -18.60
N LEU A 23 8.93 25.14 -19.37
CA LEU A 23 7.75 24.32 -19.63
C LEU A 23 8.09 23.05 -20.42
N LYS A 24 8.98 23.12 -21.43
CA LYS A 24 9.46 21.94 -22.16
C LYS A 24 10.20 20.96 -21.25
N LEU A 25 11.12 21.46 -20.42
CA LEU A 25 11.88 20.64 -19.46
C LEU A 25 10.96 20.02 -18.41
N ARG A 26 10.00 20.79 -17.88
CA ARG A 26 8.97 20.29 -16.97
C ARG A 26 8.16 19.17 -17.61
N ASN A 27 7.66 19.37 -18.82
CA ASN A 27 6.85 18.37 -19.53
C ASN A 27 7.66 17.10 -19.84
N ALA A 28 8.93 17.24 -20.24
CA ALA A 28 9.83 16.10 -20.47
C ALA A 28 10.10 15.31 -19.17
N THR A 29 10.36 16.01 -18.07
CA THR A 29 10.60 15.40 -16.76
C THR A 29 9.35 14.67 -16.26
N VAL A 30 8.19 15.33 -16.31
CA VAL A 30 6.91 14.75 -15.89
C VAL A 30 6.54 13.53 -16.73
N SER A 31 6.77 13.58 -18.04
CA SER A 31 6.57 12.45 -18.94
C SER A 31 7.46 11.25 -18.57
N SER A 32 8.76 11.47 -18.38
CA SER A 32 9.71 10.43 -18.00
C SER A 32 9.36 9.77 -16.65
N THR A 33 9.12 10.59 -15.62
CA THR A 33 8.74 10.09 -14.28
C THR A 33 7.40 9.35 -14.31
N THR A 34 6.42 9.85 -15.06
CA THR A 34 5.11 9.18 -15.16
C THR A 34 5.23 7.84 -15.88
N CYS A 35 6.05 7.76 -16.93
CA CYS A 35 6.33 6.52 -17.63
C CYS A 35 6.97 5.48 -16.70
N GLN A 36 7.99 5.87 -15.94
CA GLN A 36 8.65 4.97 -14.98
C GLN A 36 7.70 4.48 -13.89
N ASN A 37 6.95 5.39 -13.27
CA ASN A 37 5.95 5.05 -12.25
C ASN A 37 4.86 4.11 -12.78
N THR A 38 4.39 4.37 -14.01
CA THR A 38 3.40 3.51 -14.69
C THR A 38 3.96 2.11 -14.90
N LEU A 39 5.19 2.00 -15.42
CA LEU A 39 5.84 0.72 -15.65
C LEU A 39 6.00 -0.07 -14.35
N GLU A 40 6.33 0.59 -13.24
CA GLU A 40 6.43 -0.08 -11.95
C GLU A 40 5.09 -0.64 -11.45
N VAL A 41 4.01 0.15 -11.56
CA VAL A 41 2.66 -0.34 -11.20
C VAL A 41 2.28 -1.51 -12.11
N LEU A 42 2.39 -1.35 -13.43
CA LEU A 42 2.04 -2.41 -14.38
C LEU A 42 2.87 -3.67 -14.14
N ASN A 43 4.18 -3.54 -13.93
CA ASN A 43 5.05 -4.69 -13.70
C ASN A 43 4.66 -5.46 -12.45
N ARG A 44 4.35 -4.80 -11.31
CA ARG A 44 3.91 -5.48 -10.08
C ARG A 44 2.60 -6.25 -10.30
N TYR A 45 1.63 -5.61 -10.94
CA TYR A 45 0.29 -6.18 -11.12
C TYR A 45 0.27 -7.30 -12.16
N VAL A 46 0.98 -7.12 -13.29
CA VAL A 46 1.11 -8.15 -14.34
C VAL A 46 1.96 -9.32 -13.85
N PHE A 47 3.05 -9.07 -13.12
CA PHE A 47 3.85 -10.13 -12.52
C PHE A 47 3.01 -11.00 -11.58
N GLU A 48 2.22 -10.38 -10.68
CA GLU A 48 1.34 -11.15 -9.81
C GLU A 48 0.27 -11.92 -10.62
N LEU A 49 -0.24 -11.33 -11.70
CA LEU A 49 -1.21 -12.00 -12.58
C LEU A 49 -0.64 -13.25 -13.26
N LEU A 50 0.61 -13.15 -13.74
CA LEU A 50 1.27 -14.21 -14.51
C LEU A 50 1.80 -15.34 -13.62
N TYR A 51 2.40 -15.01 -12.48
CA TYR A 51 3.09 -15.98 -11.62
C TYR A 51 2.21 -16.56 -10.51
N ARG A 52 0.95 -16.13 -10.39
CA ARG A 52 -0.01 -16.64 -9.41
C ARG A 52 -1.19 -17.37 -10.11
N PRO A 53 -1.05 -18.67 -10.42
CA PRO A 53 -2.01 -19.39 -11.26
C PRO A 53 -3.40 -19.57 -10.62
N VAL A 54 -3.49 -19.43 -9.29
CA VAL A 54 -4.76 -19.49 -8.56
C VAL A 54 -4.94 -18.20 -7.77
N MET A 55 -5.69 -17.26 -8.35
CA MET A 55 -6.13 -16.05 -7.66
C MET A 55 -7.63 -16.11 -7.40
N ARG A 56 -8.02 -15.60 -6.23
CA ARG A 56 -9.44 -15.41 -5.91
C ARG A 56 -9.99 -14.28 -6.77
N LEU A 57 -11.23 -14.42 -7.23
CA LEU A 57 -11.89 -13.46 -8.12
C LEU A 57 -11.79 -11.99 -7.66
N PRO A 58 -11.95 -11.63 -6.36
CA PRO A 58 -11.83 -10.24 -5.93
C PRO A 58 -10.45 -9.63 -6.20
N LEU A 59 -9.40 -10.44 -6.09
CA LEU A 59 -8.03 -9.99 -6.34
C LEU A 59 -7.81 -9.78 -7.85
N VAL A 60 -8.31 -10.69 -8.68
CA VAL A 60 -8.26 -10.53 -10.15
C VAL A 60 -8.98 -9.25 -10.59
N MET A 61 -10.19 -9.03 -10.08
CA MET A 61 -10.96 -7.81 -10.36
C MET A 61 -10.23 -6.54 -9.92
N HIS A 62 -9.57 -6.58 -8.75
CA HIS A 62 -8.72 -5.50 -8.29
C HIS A 62 -7.60 -5.22 -9.29
N HIS A 63 -6.83 -6.24 -9.69
CA HIS A 63 -5.70 -6.03 -10.60
C HIS A 63 -6.13 -5.51 -11.97
N LEU A 64 -7.18 -6.08 -12.56
CA LEU A 64 -7.70 -5.64 -13.86
C LEU A 64 -8.18 -4.19 -13.81
N THR A 65 -8.85 -3.81 -12.72
CA THR A 65 -9.34 -2.43 -12.53
C THR A 65 -8.17 -1.45 -12.37
N THR A 66 -7.17 -1.79 -11.56
CA THR A 66 -5.98 -0.94 -11.39
C THR A 66 -5.21 -0.77 -12.70
N ILE A 67 -4.95 -1.86 -13.42
CA ILE A 67 -4.27 -1.83 -14.73
C ILE A 67 -5.06 -0.97 -15.71
N GLY A 68 -6.38 -1.16 -15.81
CA GLY A 68 -7.24 -0.38 -16.70
C GLY A 68 -7.23 1.12 -16.39
N LEU A 69 -7.32 1.50 -15.11
CA LEU A 69 -7.26 2.90 -14.68
C LEU A 69 -5.90 3.54 -14.96
N VAL A 70 -4.80 2.81 -14.74
CA VAL A 70 -3.44 3.30 -15.02
C VAL A 70 -3.23 3.50 -16.51
N ILE A 71 -3.62 2.53 -17.35
CA ILE A 71 -3.53 2.65 -18.82
C ILE A 71 -4.36 3.84 -19.31
N TYR A 72 -5.58 4.01 -18.80
CA TYR A 72 -6.43 5.14 -19.20
C TYR A 72 -5.85 6.47 -18.70
N GLY A 73 -5.28 6.53 -17.49
CA GLY A 73 -4.59 7.72 -16.99
C GLY A 73 -3.42 8.15 -17.88
N VAL A 74 -2.58 7.21 -18.32
CA VAL A 74 -1.49 7.47 -19.26
C VAL A 74 -2.02 7.90 -20.63
N TYR A 75 -3.11 7.29 -21.09
CA TYR A 75 -3.76 7.69 -22.34
C TYR A 75 -4.24 9.15 -22.30
N ILE A 76 -4.81 9.60 -21.18
CA ILE A 76 -5.19 11.01 -20.98
C ILE A 76 -3.96 11.91 -21.00
N LEU A 77 -2.89 11.52 -20.30
CA LEU A 77 -1.67 12.31 -20.28
C LEU A 77 -1.09 12.51 -21.69
N ASN A 78 -1.03 11.44 -22.48
CA ASN A 78 -0.44 11.48 -23.81
C ASN A 78 -1.31 12.18 -24.86
N ASN A 79 -2.64 12.06 -24.78
CA ASN A 79 -3.55 12.56 -25.83
C ASN A 79 -4.24 13.87 -25.47
N ALA A 80 -4.52 14.11 -24.19
CA ALA A 80 -5.16 15.34 -23.72
C ALA A 80 -4.18 16.32 -23.04
N GLY A 81 -2.93 15.88 -22.76
CA GLY A 81 -1.91 16.73 -22.12
C GLY A 81 -2.27 17.17 -20.70
N ASN A 82 -3.27 16.54 -20.08
CA ASN A 82 -3.77 16.97 -18.78
C ASN A 82 -2.86 16.45 -17.66
N LEU A 83 -2.03 17.34 -17.11
CA LEU A 83 -1.07 17.03 -16.05
C LEU A 83 -1.74 16.76 -14.70
N ASP A 84 -3.01 17.11 -14.50
CA ASP A 84 -3.75 16.85 -13.26
C ASP A 84 -3.99 15.34 -13.04
N ILE A 85 -3.74 14.50 -14.05
CA ILE A 85 -3.79 13.04 -13.92
C ILE A 85 -2.58 12.47 -13.17
N VAL A 86 -1.44 13.19 -13.16
CA VAL A 86 -0.18 12.71 -12.58
C VAL A 86 -0.29 12.49 -11.06
N PRO A 87 -0.88 13.41 -10.26
CA PRO A 87 -1.14 13.16 -8.85
C PRO A 87 -1.97 11.90 -8.58
N LEU A 88 -2.98 11.60 -9.41
CA LEU A 88 -3.76 10.37 -9.27
C LEU A 88 -2.92 9.11 -9.51
N GLY A 89 -2.05 9.14 -10.53
CA GLY A 89 -1.10 8.06 -10.78
C GLY A 89 -0.14 7.82 -9.61
N LEU A 90 0.37 8.89 -9.00
CA LEU A 90 1.23 8.81 -7.82
C LEU A 90 0.51 8.22 -6.61
N ILE A 91 -0.76 8.59 -6.39
CA ILE A 91 -1.55 8.02 -5.28
C ILE A 91 -1.81 6.52 -5.52
N LEU A 92 -2.11 6.11 -6.74
CA LEU A 92 -2.27 4.69 -7.08
C LEU A 92 -0.98 3.90 -6.83
N LEU A 93 0.19 4.45 -7.23
CA LEU A 93 1.49 3.84 -6.95
C LEU A 93 1.75 3.73 -5.43
N PHE A 94 1.44 4.78 -4.68
CA PHE A 94 1.54 4.75 -3.22
C PHE A 94 0.62 3.69 -2.60
N GLN A 95 -0.62 3.55 -3.09
CA GLN A 95 -1.51 2.48 -2.63
C GLN A 95 -0.95 1.08 -2.93
N ALA A 96 -0.32 0.88 -4.09
CA ALA A 96 0.32 -0.39 -4.45
C ALA A 96 1.52 -0.72 -3.53
N SER A 97 2.29 0.29 -3.11
CA SER A 97 3.42 0.07 -2.19
C SER A 97 2.97 -0.31 -0.78
N THR A 98 1.78 0.13 -0.35
CA THR A 98 1.24 -0.27 0.96
C THR A 98 0.89 -1.76 1.08
N GLU A 99 0.71 -2.47 -0.04
CA GLU A 99 0.41 -3.91 -0.04
C GLU A 99 1.61 -4.76 0.39
N GLN A 100 2.82 -4.20 0.34
CA GLN A 100 4.05 -4.89 0.73
C GLN A 100 4.03 -5.35 2.20
N SER A 101 3.38 -4.60 3.09
CA SER A 101 3.21 -4.99 4.50
C SER A 101 2.36 -6.26 4.65
N THR A 102 1.34 -6.42 3.81
CA THR A 102 0.47 -7.60 3.80
C THR A 102 1.21 -8.83 3.29
N PHE A 103 2.03 -8.68 2.24
CA PHE A 103 2.88 -9.77 1.75
C PHE A 103 3.86 -10.24 2.81
N LEU A 104 4.49 -9.32 3.55
CA LEU A 104 5.40 -9.66 4.63
C LEU A 104 4.69 -10.42 5.76
N GLY A 105 3.49 -9.98 6.16
CA GLY A 105 2.68 -10.68 7.16
C GLY A 105 2.29 -12.10 6.72
N LEU A 106 1.89 -12.27 5.46
CA LEU A 106 1.55 -13.58 4.89
C LEU A 106 2.77 -14.49 4.77
N LEU A 107 3.95 -13.94 4.47
CA LEU A 107 5.21 -14.69 4.44
C LEU A 107 5.53 -15.24 5.83
N PHE A 108 5.49 -14.41 6.87
CA PHE A 108 5.68 -14.87 8.26
C PHE A 108 4.65 -15.91 8.68
N TYR A 109 3.40 -15.76 8.25
CA TYR A 109 2.36 -16.76 8.49
C TYR A 109 2.70 -18.11 7.84
N ARG A 110 3.19 -18.12 6.60
CA ARG A 110 3.60 -19.35 5.90
C ARG A 110 4.82 -20.00 6.55
N LEU A 111 5.77 -19.21 7.01
CA LEU A 111 6.95 -19.69 7.75
C LEU A 111 6.63 -20.09 9.19
N LYS A 112 5.36 -19.97 9.64
CA LYS A 112 4.93 -20.23 11.01
C LYS A 112 5.73 -19.43 12.05
N HIS A 113 6.17 -18.22 11.68
CA HIS A 113 6.92 -17.35 12.56
C HIS A 113 6.01 -16.79 13.67
N SER A 114 6.55 -16.64 14.88
CA SER A 114 5.80 -16.18 16.06
C SER A 114 5.18 -14.79 15.87
N TRP A 115 5.82 -13.93 15.07
CA TRP A 115 5.35 -12.56 14.79
C TRP A 115 4.26 -12.48 13.71
N SER A 116 3.92 -13.59 13.06
CA SER A 116 2.94 -13.61 11.95
C SER A 116 1.62 -12.95 12.32
N SER A 117 1.08 -13.21 13.52
CA SER A 117 -0.18 -12.61 13.98
C SER A 117 -0.08 -11.09 14.15
N VAL A 118 1.02 -10.59 14.71
CA VAL A 118 1.21 -9.15 14.96
C VAL A 118 1.41 -8.42 13.65
N THR A 119 2.26 -8.95 12.76
CA THR A 119 2.52 -8.36 11.44
C THR A 119 1.26 -8.35 10.57
N LEU A 120 0.47 -9.44 10.56
CA LEU A 120 -0.79 -9.47 9.81
C LEU A 120 -1.84 -8.50 10.36
N PHE A 121 -1.94 -8.36 11.69
CA PHE A 121 -2.86 -7.39 12.30
C PHE A 121 -2.45 -5.96 11.98
N PHE A 122 -1.17 -5.63 12.14
CA PHE A 122 -0.61 -4.33 11.78
C PHE A 122 -0.85 -4.03 10.29
N ALA A 123 -0.55 -4.98 9.40
CA ALA A 123 -0.76 -4.81 7.96
C ALA A 123 -2.24 -4.56 7.65
N ALA A 124 -3.17 -5.31 8.24
CA ALA A 124 -4.61 -5.12 8.02
C ALA A 124 -5.07 -3.70 8.41
N VAL A 125 -4.66 -3.23 9.60
CA VAL A 125 -5.02 -1.90 10.11
C VAL A 125 -4.37 -0.79 9.28
N GLN A 126 -3.07 -0.91 8.99
CA GLN A 126 -2.32 0.06 8.20
C GLN A 126 -2.91 0.19 6.80
N VAL A 127 -3.15 -0.92 6.10
CA VAL A 127 -3.74 -0.92 4.77
C VAL A 127 -5.13 -0.31 4.79
N PHE A 128 -5.95 -0.63 5.78
CA PHE A 128 -7.29 -0.05 5.91
C PHE A 128 -7.25 1.47 6.04
N ILE A 129 -6.50 1.98 7.02
CA ILE A 129 -6.43 3.42 7.31
C ILE A 129 -5.83 4.18 6.14
N VAL A 130 -4.68 3.71 5.62
CA VAL A 130 -3.97 4.42 4.55
C VAL A 130 -4.76 4.37 3.25
N LYS A 131 -5.34 3.24 2.87
CA LYS A 131 -6.14 3.16 1.64
C LYS A 131 -7.45 3.95 1.74
N PHE A 132 -8.09 3.99 2.91
CA PHE A 132 -9.26 4.84 3.11
C PHE A 132 -8.91 6.33 3.00
N ALA A 133 -7.85 6.78 3.69
CA ALA A 133 -7.42 8.18 3.64
C ALA A 133 -7.02 8.61 2.22
N THR A 134 -6.26 7.77 1.52
CA THR A 134 -5.86 8.05 0.13
C THR A 134 -7.02 7.98 -0.86
N LEU A 135 -8.04 7.15 -0.62
CA LEU A 135 -9.27 7.16 -1.42
C LEU A 135 -10.03 8.48 -1.26
N VAL A 136 -10.24 8.94 -0.02
CA VAL A 136 -10.88 10.22 0.26
C VAL A 136 -10.10 11.36 -0.42
N TRP A 137 -8.77 11.32 -0.34
CA TRP A 137 -7.92 12.28 -1.04
C TRP A 137 -8.10 12.21 -2.56
N CYS A 138 -8.09 11.02 -3.16
CA CYS A 138 -8.34 10.84 -4.59
C CYS A 138 -9.68 11.43 -5.04
N TYR A 139 -10.77 11.14 -4.31
CA TYR A 139 -12.10 11.63 -4.67
C TYR A 139 -12.25 13.15 -4.49
N THR A 140 -11.67 13.70 -3.43
CA THR A 140 -11.66 15.16 -3.21
C THR A 140 -10.82 15.88 -4.26
N PHE A 141 -9.66 15.33 -4.63
CA PHE A 141 -8.82 15.86 -5.71
C PHE A 141 -9.54 15.78 -7.07
N TRP A 142 -10.09 14.61 -7.40
CA TRP A 142 -10.87 14.39 -8.62
C TRP A 142 -12.04 15.38 -8.73
N GLY A 143 -12.85 15.53 -7.66
CA GLY A 143 -13.99 16.43 -7.64
C GLY A 143 -13.61 17.91 -7.78
N LYS A 144 -12.43 18.31 -7.30
CA LYS A 144 -11.96 19.71 -7.36
C LYS A 144 -11.21 20.07 -8.64
N HIS A 145 -10.42 19.14 -9.20
CA HIS A 145 -9.48 19.45 -10.27
C HIS A 145 -9.85 18.81 -11.61
N LEU A 146 -10.48 17.63 -11.61
CA LEU A 146 -10.77 16.88 -12.84
C LEU A 146 -12.23 16.98 -13.27
N LEU A 147 -13.17 17.07 -12.32
CA LEU A 147 -14.59 17.21 -12.60
C LEU A 147 -14.97 18.60 -13.18
N PRO A 148 -14.40 19.73 -12.72
CA PRO A 148 -14.72 21.05 -13.27
C PRO A 148 -14.11 21.31 -14.64
N ASN A 149 -13.05 20.58 -15.00
CA ASN A 149 -12.44 20.60 -16.33
C ASN A 149 -13.35 19.90 -17.35
N LYS A 150 -14.49 20.54 -17.63
CA LYS A 150 -15.43 20.19 -18.71
C LYS A 150 -14.92 20.66 -20.08
N GLU A 151 -13.64 20.42 -20.35
CA GLU A 151 -13.11 20.50 -21.70
C GLU A 151 -13.99 19.61 -22.60
N SER A 152 -14.29 20.02 -23.83
CA SER A 152 -15.10 19.24 -24.80
C SER A 152 -14.39 17.95 -25.29
N ASN A 153 -13.45 17.45 -24.50
CA ASN A 153 -12.66 16.28 -24.78
C ASN A 153 -13.38 15.03 -24.26
N ALA A 154 -13.86 14.21 -25.20
CA ALA A 154 -14.52 12.93 -24.90
C ALA A 154 -13.66 12.02 -24.01
N ILE A 155 -12.33 12.11 -24.10
CA ILE A 155 -11.39 11.30 -23.33
C ILE A 155 -11.50 11.63 -21.83
N ILE A 156 -11.50 12.92 -21.47
CA ILE A 156 -11.62 13.38 -20.07
C ILE A 156 -13.01 13.08 -19.53
N THR A 157 -14.04 13.27 -20.35
CA THR A 157 -15.43 12.94 -19.97
C THR A 157 -15.59 11.45 -19.67
N GLY A 158 -15.03 10.57 -20.50
CA GLY A 158 -15.03 9.13 -20.26
C GLY A 158 -14.30 8.75 -18.96
N PHE A 159 -13.16 9.39 -18.69
CA PHE A 159 -12.44 9.17 -17.44
C PHE A 159 -13.25 9.58 -16.20
N ASN A 160 -13.99 10.69 -16.26
CA ASN A 160 -14.86 11.14 -15.18
C ASN A 160 -16.00 10.16 -14.86
N VAL A 161 -16.33 9.24 -15.77
CA VAL A 161 -17.27 8.14 -15.52
C VAL A 161 -16.54 6.88 -15.04
N VAL A 162 -15.45 6.50 -15.70
CA VAL A 162 -14.72 5.26 -15.41
C VAL A 162 -14.00 5.33 -14.06
N PHE A 163 -13.43 6.48 -13.71
CA PHE A 163 -12.68 6.67 -12.48
C PHE A 163 -13.51 6.39 -11.20
N PRO A 164 -14.70 6.99 -10.99
CA PRO A 164 -15.48 6.70 -9.79
C PRO A 164 -15.97 5.24 -9.74
N ILE A 165 -16.37 4.66 -10.88
CA ILE A 165 -16.79 3.25 -10.94
C ILE A 165 -15.62 2.33 -10.54
N GLY A 166 -14.46 2.55 -11.15
CA GLY A 166 -13.23 1.82 -10.83
C GLY A 166 -12.83 2.01 -9.37
N GLY A 167 -12.94 3.23 -8.84
CA GLY A 167 -12.67 3.54 -7.44
C GLY A 167 -13.55 2.74 -6.46
N VAL A 168 -14.85 2.59 -6.75
CA VAL A 168 -15.76 1.77 -5.94
C VAL A 168 -15.36 0.29 -5.99
N ILE A 169 -15.03 -0.24 -7.16
CA ILE A 169 -14.57 -1.63 -7.33
C ILE A 169 -13.26 -1.86 -6.56
N LEU A 170 -12.29 -0.96 -6.72
CA LEU A 170 -11.00 -1.04 -6.01
C LEU A 170 -11.19 -0.99 -4.50
N PHE A 171 -12.04 -0.08 -4.00
CA PHE A 171 -12.30 0.01 -2.57
C PHE A 171 -13.02 -1.24 -2.03
N GLY A 172 -14.05 -1.72 -2.73
CA GLY A 172 -14.80 -2.91 -2.31
C GLY A 172 -13.92 -4.16 -2.26
N THR A 173 -13.09 -4.37 -3.29
CA THR A 173 -12.12 -5.48 -3.32
C THR A 173 -11.05 -5.35 -2.22
N GLN A 174 -10.66 -4.12 -1.89
CA GLN A 174 -9.72 -3.85 -0.80
C GLN A 174 -10.31 -4.13 0.59
N LEU A 175 -11.55 -3.70 0.86
CA LEU A 175 -12.25 -3.99 2.10
C LEU A 175 -12.35 -5.49 2.34
N TRP A 176 -12.69 -6.24 1.28
CA TRP A 176 -12.70 -7.69 1.32
C TRP A 176 -11.33 -8.28 1.65
N SER A 177 -10.27 -7.77 1.02
CA SER A 177 -8.89 -8.22 1.29
C SER A 177 -8.50 -8.00 2.75
N THR A 178 -8.71 -6.80 3.30
CA THR A 178 -8.44 -6.48 4.70
C THR A 178 -9.21 -7.39 5.65
N TYR A 179 -10.50 -7.63 5.37
CA TYR A 179 -11.33 -8.53 6.17
C TYR A 179 -10.76 -9.95 6.23
N VAL A 180 -10.33 -10.50 5.08
CA VAL A 180 -9.72 -11.84 5.01
C VAL A 180 -8.41 -11.88 5.79
N VAL A 181 -7.54 -10.87 5.63
CA VAL A 181 -6.26 -10.79 6.35
C VAL A 181 -6.48 -10.72 7.86
N LEU A 182 -7.46 -9.93 8.31
CA LEU A 182 -7.81 -9.82 9.72
C LEU A 182 -8.31 -11.16 10.30
N LYS A 183 -9.15 -11.88 9.56
CA LYS A 183 -9.58 -13.24 9.94
C LYS A 183 -8.40 -14.20 10.09
N ILE A 184 -7.42 -14.14 9.19
CA ILE A 184 -6.21 -14.96 9.26
C ILE A 184 -5.39 -14.57 10.50
N ALA A 185 -5.23 -13.27 10.78
CA ALA A 185 -4.50 -12.78 11.94
C ALA A 185 -5.11 -13.27 13.27
N ILE A 186 -6.44 -13.18 13.41
CA ILE A 186 -7.15 -13.65 14.62
C ILE A 186 -6.97 -15.16 14.80
N LYS A 187 -7.12 -15.93 13.72
CA LYS A 187 -6.92 -17.40 13.75
C LYS A 187 -5.47 -17.76 14.09
N ALA A 188 -4.49 -17.03 13.56
CA ALA A 188 -3.07 -17.21 13.87
C ALA A 188 -2.80 -16.98 15.36
N ARG A 189 -3.40 -15.93 15.95
CA ARG A 189 -3.30 -15.63 17.38
C ARG A 189 -3.83 -16.76 18.25
N GLN A 190 -5.04 -17.26 17.94
CA GLN A 190 -5.68 -18.35 18.68
C GLN A 190 -4.87 -19.65 18.64
N LEU A 191 -4.26 -19.96 17.49
CA LEU A 191 -3.38 -21.13 17.38
C LEU A 191 -2.07 -20.94 18.15
N GLY A 192 -1.55 -19.71 18.23
CA GLY A 192 -0.37 -19.38 19.05
C GLY A 192 -0.66 -19.50 20.55
N THR A 193 -1.82 -19.04 21.02
CA THR A 193 -2.22 -19.15 22.43
C THR A 193 -2.51 -20.59 22.85
N ASN A 194 -3.09 -21.42 21.97
CA ASN A 194 -3.36 -22.84 22.26
C ASN A 194 -2.10 -23.72 22.20
N LYS A 195 -1.00 -23.21 21.62
CA LYS A 195 0.27 -23.93 21.50
C LYS A 195 1.35 -23.38 22.44
N ALA A 196 1.03 -22.38 23.27
CA ALA A 196 1.90 -22.00 24.35
C ALA A 196 2.06 -23.24 25.24
N PRO A 197 3.27 -23.81 25.39
CA PRO A 197 3.50 -24.79 26.43
C PRO A 197 3.16 -24.09 27.74
N ASN A 198 2.53 -24.83 28.64
CA ASN A 198 2.29 -24.44 30.02
C ASN A 198 3.62 -23.94 30.62
N VAL A 199 3.89 -22.63 30.57
CA VAL A 199 5.08 -22.02 31.18
C VAL A 199 4.95 -22.05 32.71
N ASP A 200 3.77 -22.41 33.24
CA ASP A 200 3.58 -22.68 34.66
C ASP A 200 4.12 -24.06 35.10
N LEU A 201 4.59 -24.92 34.17
CA LEU A 201 5.21 -26.22 34.51
C LEU A 201 6.75 -26.21 34.51
N ILE A 202 7.39 -25.08 34.17
CA ILE A 202 8.85 -24.96 34.22
C ILE A 202 9.31 -24.46 35.61
N ASP A 203 8.50 -23.63 36.28
CA ASP A 203 8.82 -23.15 37.63
C ASP A 203 8.61 -24.25 38.70
N ASP A 204 7.57 -25.07 38.59
CA ASP A 204 7.32 -26.19 39.52
C ASP A 204 8.41 -27.27 39.47
N HIS A 205 9.02 -27.51 38.30
CA HIS A 205 10.08 -28.50 38.17
C HIS A 205 11.47 -27.98 38.62
N LEU A 206 11.67 -26.67 38.66
CA LEU A 206 12.87 -26.06 39.22
C LEU A 206 12.81 -25.97 40.75
N GLU A 207 11.68 -25.61 41.35
CA GLU A 207 11.49 -25.64 42.82
C GLU A 207 11.56 -27.06 43.40
N ALA A 208 11.05 -28.07 42.69
CA ALA A 208 11.16 -29.47 43.10
C ALA A 208 12.61 -30.00 43.03
N SER A 209 13.49 -29.38 42.22
CA SER A 209 14.89 -29.75 42.11
C SER A 209 15.76 -29.11 43.20
N GLU A 210 15.45 -27.87 43.62
CA GLU A 210 16.14 -27.20 44.73
C GLU A 210 15.82 -27.84 46.09
N ASN A 211 14.55 -28.18 46.36
CA ASN A 211 14.16 -28.85 47.61
C ASN A 211 14.77 -30.26 47.79
N LYS A 212 15.18 -30.91 46.69
CA LYS A 212 15.81 -32.23 46.74
C LYS A 212 17.32 -32.16 47.03
N LEU A 213 17.96 -31.03 46.72
CA LEU A 213 19.37 -30.76 47.04
C LEU A 213 19.56 -30.31 48.49
N GLU A 214 18.63 -29.54 49.06
CA GLU A 214 18.67 -29.17 50.48
C GLU A 214 18.46 -30.36 51.42
N ASN A 215 17.50 -31.24 51.11
CA ASN A 215 17.22 -32.42 51.95
C ASN A 215 18.27 -33.53 51.84
N GLY A 216 19.05 -33.58 50.76
CA GLY A 216 20.15 -34.54 50.59
C GLY A 216 21.42 -34.18 51.39
N SER A 217 21.60 -32.91 51.77
CA SER A 217 22.78 -32.44 52.49
C SER A 217 22.72 -32.70 54.01
N ASN A 218 21.52 -32.77 54.59
CA ASN A 218 21.33 -32.97 56.03
C ASN A 218 21.38 -34.44 56.48
N SER A 219 21.40 -35.42 55.57
CA SER A 219 21.42 -36.84 55.92
C SER A 219 22.82 -37.43 56.16
N ASN A 220 23.90 -36.63 56.04
CA ASN A 220 25.29 -37.11 56.13
C ASN A 220 26.06 -36.60 57.36
N LYS A 221 25.34 -36.18 58.40
CA LYS A 221 25.92 -35.80 59.71
C LYS A 221 25.18 -36.50 60.85
N THR A 222 25.39 -37.81 60.98
CA THR A 222 25.22 -38.56 62.25
C THR A 222 26.07 -39.80 62.20
#